data_AF-A0A7S3BPB4-F1
#
_entry.id   AF-A0A7S3BPB4-F1
#
_cell.length_a   1.000
_cell.length_b   1.000
_cell.length_c   1.000
_cell.angle_alpha   90.00
_cell.angle_beta   90.00
_cell.angle_gamma   90.00
#
_symmetry.space_group_name_H-M   'P 1'
#
loop_
_entity.id
_entity.type
_entity.pdbx_description
1 polymer ?
#
loop_
_entity_poly.entity_id
_entity_poly.type
_entity_poly.pdbx_seq_one_letter_code
_entity_poly.pdbx_strand_id
1 'polypeptide(L)'
;NLGEPLVHFCIVCASASCPNLRPEAFVPGRLREQMTDQLVDFLGNPTKGLAYVKKRDSFELTLSRIMLWFNTDFGGIIPAAEFAVAALPASHPLGAQPSFLRRRWFRPSYFKYDWHINRTPR
;
A
#
# COMPACT_ATOMS: atom_id res chain seq x y z
N ASN A 1 -12.82 -4.49 12.01
CA ASN A 1 -12.60 -3.07 11.68
C ASN A 1 -11.77 -2.44 12.77
N LEU A 2 -10.48 -2.24 12.50
CA LEU A 2 -9.54 -1.62 13.43
C LEU A 2 -9.61 -0.09 13.42
N GLY A 3 -10.33 0.53 12.47
CA GLY A 3 -10.50 1.99 12.40
C GLY A 3 -9.23 2.79 12.09
N GLU A 4 -8.07 2.13 12.01
CA GLU A 4 -6.76 2.73 11.75
C GLU A 4 -6.05 1.96 10.63
N PRO A 5 -6.23 2.36 9.36
CA PRO A 5 -5.64 1.69 8.19
C PRO A 5 -4.11 1.60 8.23
N LEU A 6 -3.44 2.56 8.88
CA LEU A 6 -1.97 2.60 8.92
C LEU A 6 -1.36 1.42 9.69
N VAL A 7 -2.11 0.83 10.63
CA VAL A 7 -1.63 -0.31 11.44
C VAL A 7 -1.28 -1.52 10.58
N HIS A 8 -1.98 -1.77 9.47
CA HIS A 8 -1.71 -2.90 8.57
C HIS A 8 -0.35 -2.81 7.87
N PHE A 9 0.27 -1.63 7.88
CA PHE A 9 1.61 -1.40 7.32
C PHE A 9 2.70 -1.39 8.39
N CYS A 10 2.32 -1.45 9.67
CA CYS A 10 3.23 -1.35 10.80
C CYS A 10 3.38 -2.67 11.56
N ILE A 11 2.33 -3.51 11.57
CA ILE A 11 2.38 -4.85 12.15
C ILE A 11 2.95 -5.82 11.11
N VAL A 12 4.22 -6.15 11.29
CA VAL A 12 4.98 -6.99 10.37
C VAL A 12 4.90 -8.46 10.78
N CYS A 13 4.36 -9.25 9.87
CA CYS A 13 4.25 -10.71 9.95
C CYS A 13 5.58 -11.45 9.62
N ALA A 14 6.68 -10.71 9.52
CA ALA A 14 7.99 -11.18 9.07
C ALA A 14 8.05 -11.84 7.67
N SER A 15 7.04 -11.73 6.80
CA SER A 15 7.12 -12.22 5.40
C SER A 15 7.76 -11.21 4.43
N ALA A 16 8.39 -11.68 3.36
CA ALA A 16 9.04 -10.84 2.34
C ALA A 16 8.06 -9.87 1.65
N SER A 17 6.78 -10.26 1.56
CA SER A 17 5.70 -9.40 1.07
C SER A 17 5.10 -8.46 2.13
N CYS A 18 5.45 -8.62 3.41
CA CYS A 18 5.11 -7.66 4.46
C CYS A 18 5.96 -6.37 4.30
N PRO A 19 5.52 -5.23 4.87
CA PRO A 19 6.31 -3.99 4.95
C PRO A 19 7.70 -4.25 5.53
N ASN A 20 8.70 -3.52 5.05
CA ASN A 20 10.06 -3.63 5.57
C ASN A 20 10.09 -3.36 7.07
N LEU A 21 10.96 -4.06 7.79
CA LEU A 21 11.20 -3.75 9.21
C LEU A 21 11.87 -2.38 9.31
N ARG A 22 11.28 -1.48 10.10
CA ARG A 22 11.93 -0.21 10.46
C ARG A 22 13.15 -0.49 11.33
N PRO A 23 14.25 0.26 11.16
CA PRO A 23 15.42 0.14 12.03
C PRO A 23 15.17 0.74 13.42
N GLU A 24 14.08 1.49 13.63
CA GLU A 24 13.68 2.08 14.90
C GLU A 24 12.29 1.66 15.37
N ALA A 25 12.08 1.70 16.69
CA ALA A 25 10.78 1.47 17.29
C ALA A 25 9.82 2.66 17.06
N PHE A 26 8.52 2.36 17.01
CA PHE A 26 7.48 3.38 17.04
C PHE A 26 7.43 4.05 18.42
N VAL A 27 7.40 5.38 18.45
CA VAL A 27 7.37 6.17 19.70
C VAL A 27 6.19 7.14 19.71
N PRO A 28 5.54 7.39 20.87
CA PRO A 28 4.32 8.20 20.93
C PRO A 28 4.44 9.59 20.28
N GLY A 29 5.59 10.27 20.47
CA GLY A 29 5.80 11.61 19.93
C GLY A 29 5.97 11.70 18.41
N ARG A 30 6.20 10.57 17.73
CA ARG A 30 6.38 10.50 16.26
C ARG A 30 5.54 9.41 15.60
N LEU A 31 4.58 8.82 16.33
CA LEU A 31 3.88 7.62 15.89
C LEU A 31 3.24 7.79 14.50
N ARG A 32 2.45 8.86 14.32
CA ARG A 32 1.74 9.10 13.06
C ARG A 32 2.68 9.39 11.89
N GLU A 33 3.79 10.11 12.15
CA GLU A 33 4.84 10.36 11.16
C GLU A 33 5.49 9.03 10.74
N GLN A 34 5.93 8.21 11.71
CA GLN A 34 6.56 6.92 11.45
C GLN A 34 5.63 5.95 10.70
N MET A 35 4.35 5.91 11.05
CA MET A 35 3.37 5.06 10.38
C MET A 35 3.10 5.54 8.95
N THR A 36 3.05 6.86 8.73
CA THR A 36 2.87 7.44 7.39
C THR A 36 4.09 7.19 6.52
N ASP A 37 5.29 7.40 7.06
CA ASP A 37 6.55 7.11 6.39
C ASP A 37 6.66 5.61 6.01
N GLN A 38 6.25 4.71 6.91
CA GLN A 38 6.21 3.28 6.63
C GLN A 38 5.25 2.92 5.49
N LEU A 39 4.09 3.57 5.43
CA LEU A 39 3.14 3.39 4.34
C LEU A 39 3.73 3.87 3.01
N VAL A 40 4.35 5.06 3.00
CA VAL A 40 4.94 5.63 1.78
C VAL A 40 6.08 4.77 1.27
N ASP A 41 7.01 4.33 2.14
CA ASP A 41 8.08 3.39 1.78
C ASP A 41 7.51 2.09 1.20
N PHE A 42 6.50 1.52 1.86
CA PHE A 42 5.90 0.27 1.41
C PHE A 42 5.26 0.42 0.02
N LEU A 43 4.43 1.44 -0.18
CA LEU A 43 3.78 1.71 -1.47
C LEU A 43 4.79 2.07 -2.56
N GLY A 44 5.92 2.68 -2.20
CA GLY A 44 7.02 2.96 -3.12
C GLY A 44 7.72 1.69 -3.64
N ASN A 45 7.50 0.53 -3.03
CA ASN A 45 8.10 -0.72 -3.46
C ASN A 45 7.27 -1.40 -4.58
N PRO A 46 7.77 -1.45 -5.83
CA PRO A 46 7.01 -1.97 -6.98
C PRO A 46 6.90 -3.50 -7.02
N THR A 47 7.54 -4.20 -6.08
CA THR A 47 7.50 -5.67 -6.02
C THR A 47 6.50 -6.20 -5.00
N LYS A 48 6.07 -5.39 -4.03
CA LYS A 48 5.19 -5.84 -2.94
C LYS A 48 4.16 -4.83 -2.44
N GLY A 49 4.35 -3.53 -2.65
CA GLY A 49 3.44 -2.49 -2.17
C GLY A 49 2.44 -2.06 -3.23
N LEU A 50 2.94 -1.34 -4.24
CA LEU A 50 2.14 -0.84 -5.36
C LEU A 50 2.97 -0.81 -6.63
N ALA A 51 2.43 -1.37 -7.71
CA ALA A 51 2.93 -1.15 -9.06
C ALA A 51 1.79 -0.73 -9.98
N TYR A 52 2.13 -0.10 -11.10
CA TYR A 52 1.16 0.27 -12.11
C TYR A 52 1.73 0.19 -13.51
N VAL A 53 0.83 0.00 -14.48
CA VAL A 53 1.13 0.11 -15.91
C VAL A 53 0.26 1.21 -16.49
N LYS A 54 0.91 2.23 -17.08
CA LYS A 54 0.19 3.26 -17.83
C LYS A 54 -0.32 2.68 -19.14
N LYS A 55 -1.62 2.81 -19.39
CA LYS A 55 -2.27 2.58 -20.69
C LYS A 55 -2.56 3.94 -21.34
N ARG A 56 -3.05 3.90 -22.58
CA ARG A 56 -3.39 5.10 -23.37
C ARG A 56 -4.22 6.10 -22.55
N ASP A 57 -5.32 5.65 -21.95
CA ASP A 57 -6.27 6.53 -21.23
C ASP A 57 -6.55 6.06 -19.79
N SER A 58 -5.69 5.21 -19.19
CA SER A 58 -5.92 4.66 -17.84
C SER A 58 -4.65 4.08 -17.20
N PHE A 59 -4.79 3.57 -15.98
CA PHE A 59 -3.76 2.81 -15.29
C PHE A 59 -4.31 1.44 -14.90
N GLU A 60 -3.50 0.40 -15.11
CA GLU A 60 -3.66 -0.89 -14.41
C GLU A 60 -2.88 -0.83 -13.11
N LEU A 61 -3.50 -1.24 -12.00
CA LEU A 61 -2.92 -1.17 -10.66
C LEU A 61 -2.70 -2.57 -10.11
N THR A 62 -1.54 -2.78 -9.48
CA THR A 62 -1.21 -3.98 -8.71
C THR A 62 -0.92 -3.57 -7.28
N LEU A 63 -1.65 -4.14 -6.32
CA LEU A 63 -1.52 -3.82 -4.89
C LEU A 63 -1.02 -5.01 -4.08
N SER A 64 -0.49 -4.75 -2.89
CA SER A 64 -0.21 -5.83 -1.93
C SER A 64 -1.48 -6.60 -1.58
N ARG A 65 -1.34 -7.91 -1.29
CA ARG A 65 -2.46 -8.71 -0.75
C ARG A 65 -2.91 -8.25 0.63
N ILE A 66 -2.12 -7.47 1.36
CA ILE A 66 -2.55 -6.86 2.63
C ILE A 66 -3.83 -6.02 2.39
N MET A 67 -3.86 -5.21 1.32
CA MET A 67 -5.05 -4.43 0.96
C MET A 67 -6.21 -5.30 0.47
N LEU A 68 -5.96 -6.53 -0.01
CA LEU A 68 -7.01 -7.49 -0.34
C LEU A 68 -7.59 -8.12 0.92
N TRP A 69 -6.74 -8.63 1.80
CA TRP A 69 -7.16 -9.37 3.00
C TRP A 69 -7.87 -8.48 4.01
N PHE A 70 -7.38 -7.26 4.17
CA PHE A 70 -7.94 -6.28 5.10
C PHE A 70 -8.83 -5.24 4.41
N ASN A 71 -9.33 -5.53 3.19
CA ASN A 71 -10.09 -4.55 2.41
C ASN A 71 -11.28 -3.93 3.18
N THR A 72 -11.90 -4.70 4.08
CA THR A 72 -13.03 -4.23 4.90
C THR A 72 -12.63 -3.10 5.84
N ASP A 73 -11.38 -3.08 6.31
CA ASP A 73 -10.85 -2.03 7.18
C ASP A 73 -10.62 -0.70 6.41
N PHE A 74 -10.59 -0.75 5.08
CA PHE A 74 -10.57 0.43 4.21
C PHE A 74 -11.97 0.84 3.68
N GLY A 75 -13.01 0.02 3.91
CA GLY A 75 -14.34 0.22 3.30
C GLY A 75 -14.56 -0.55 1.98
N GLY A 76 -13.67 -1.48 1.64
CA GLY A 76 -13.74 -2.36 0.48
C GLY A 76 -12.57 -2.18 -0.49
N ILE A 77 -12.59 -2.95 -1.59
CA ILE A 77 -11.48 -3.00 -2.56
C ILE A 77 -11.20 -1.64 -3.22
N ILE A 78 -12.26 -0.90 -3.59
CA ILE A 78 -12.10 0.40 -4.27
C ILE A 78 -11.56 1.46 -3.29
N PRO A 79 -12.14 1.65 -2.09
CA PRO A 79 -11.55 2.52 -1.08
C PRO A 79 -10.12 2.15 -0.69
N ALA A 80 -9.75 0.88 -0.64
CA ALA A 80 -8.36 0.47 -0.39
C ALA A 80 -7.39 0.95 -1.49
N ALA A 81 -7.82 0.90 -2.76
CA ALA A 81 -7.05 1.43 -3.88
C ALA A 81 -6.98 2.97 -3.86
N GLU A 82 -8.07 3.65 -3.51
CA GLU A 82 -8.09 5.10 -3.33
C GLU A 82 -7.15 5.54 -2.20
N PHE A 83 -7.17 4.83 -1.06
CA PHE A 83 -6.26 5.04 0.05
C PHE A 83 -4.80 4.91 -0.38
N ALA A 84 -4.47 3.84 -1.10
CA ALA A 84 -3.10 3.61 -1.57
C ALA A 84 -2.63 4.72 -2.53
N VAL A 85 -3.48 5.13 -3.48
CA VAL A 85 -3.13 6.20 -4.44
C VAL A 85 -3.02 7.56 -3.76
N ALA A 86 -3.87 7.86 -2.77
CA ALA A 86 -3.84 9.12 -2.03
C ALA A 86 -2.61 9.26 -1.12
N ALA A 87 -2.00 8.14 -0.71
CA ALA A 87 -0.78 8.14 0.08
C ALA A 87 0.51 8.30 -0.75
N LEU A 88 0.43 8.30 -2.08
CA LEU A 88 1.60 8.49 -2.94
C LEU A 88 2.06 9.95 -2.95
N PRO A 89 3.37 10.22 -3.11
CA PRO A 89 3.88 11.59 -3.26
C PRO A 89 3.22 12.31 -4.44
N ALA A 90 3.08 13.64 -4.36
CA ALA A 90 2.48 14.45 -5.43
C ALA A 90 3.22 14.34 -6.79
N SER A 91 4.50 13.96 -6.78
CA SER A 91 5.29 13.68 -7.97
C SER A 91 4.95 12.35 -8.64
N HIS A 92 4.18 11.48 -7.99
CA HIS A 92 3.87 10.15 -8.49
C HIS A 92 2.78 10.23 -9.58
N PRO A 93 2.95 9.57 -10.76
CA PRO A 93 2.03 9.70 -11.89
C PRO A 93 0.57 9.33 -11.61
N LEU A 94 0.31 8.44 -10.66
CA LEU A 94 -1.04 8.06 -10.23
C LEU A 94 -1.76 9.15 -9.44
N GLY A 95 -1.02 10.02 -8.74
CA GLY A 95 -1.58 11.07 -7.87
C GLY A 95 -2.24 12.21 -8.66
N ALA A 96 -1.91 12.37 -9.93
CA ALA A 96 -2.42 13.47 -10.75
C ALA A 96 -3.90 13.31 -11.14
N GLN A 97 -4.43 12.09 -11.26
CA GLN A 97 -5.83 11.83 -11.68
C GLN A 97 -6.36 10.46 -11.20
N PRO A 98 -6.95 10.34 -10.00
CA PRO A 98 -7.50 9.08 -9.49
C PRO A 98 -8.82 8.63 -10.17
N SER A 99 -9.31 9.37 -11.18
CA SER A 99 -10.57 9.11 -11.87
C SER A 99 -10.66 7.72 -12.51
N PHE A 100 -9.51 7.09 -12.82
CA PHE A 100 -9.46 5.72 -13.32
C PHE A 100 -10.01 4.69 -12.32
N LEU A 101 -9.90 4.94 -11.01
CA LEU A 101 -10.39 4.07 -9.94
C LEU A 101 -11.93 3.97 -9.92
N ARG A 102 -12.62 5.01 -10.40
CA ARG A 102 -14.09 5.07 -10.43
C ARG A 102 -14.71 4.47 -11.70
N ARG A 103 -13.90 3.95 -12.62
CA ARG A 103 -14.41 3.27 -13.82
C ARG A 103 -15.12 1.98 -13.41
N ARG A 104 -16.28 1.71 -14.03
CA ARG A 104 -17.12 0.52 -13.74
C ARG A 104 -16.34 -0.81 -13.76
N TRP A 105 -15.32 -0.89 -14.60
CA TRP A 105 -14.52 -2.09 -14.84
C TRP A 105 -13.20 -2.12 -14.06
N PHE A 106 -12.92 -1.10 -13.24
CA PHE A 106 -11.67 -1.06 -12.50
C PHE A 106 -11.63 -2.18 -11.45
N ARG A 107 -10.57 -2.97 -11.54
CA ARG A 107 -10.22 -4.02 -10.59
C ARG A 107 -8.70 -3.99 -10.41
N PRO A 108 -8.18 -3.69 -9.21
CA PRO A 108 -6.76 -3.87 -8.97
C PRO A 108 -6.42 -5.35 -9.07
N SER A 109 -5.25 -5.65 -9.61
CA SER A 109 -4.62 -6.95 -9.44
C SER A 109 -3.80 -6.96 -8.14
N TYR A 110 -3.31 -8.13 -7.74
CA TYR A 110 -2.54 -8.26 -6.51
C TYR A 110 -1.27 -9.07 -6.72
N PHE A 111 -0.20 -8.67 -6.06
CA PHE A 111 1.06 -9.42 -6.07
C PHE A 111 0.85 -10.86 -5.56
N LYS A 112 1.73 -11.77 -6.00
CA LYS A 112 1.91 -13.04 -5.28
C LYS A 112 2.48 -12.72 -3.90
N TYR A 113 2.03 -13.46 -2.89
CA TYR A 113 2.49 -13.25 -1.53
C TYR A 113 3.55 -14.27 -1.18
N ASP A 114 4.74 -13.78 -0.88
CA ASP A 114 5.91 -14.57 -0.54
C ASP A 114 6.05 -14.68 0.97
N TRP A 115 5.77 -15.88 1.49
CA TRP A 115 5.82 -16.20 2.93
C TRP A 115 7.23 -16.38 3.48
N HIS A 116 8.28 -16.34 2.66
CA HIS A 116 9.66 -16.37 3.16
C HIS A 116 9.96 -15.16 4.04
N ILE A 117 10.99 -15.27 4.88
CA ILE A 117 11.29 -14.23 5.87
C ILE A 117 11.67 -12.88 5.21
N ASN A 118 11.11 -11.80 5.74
CA ASN A 118 11.46 -10.44 5.38
C ASN A 118 12.88 -10.14 5.85
N ARG A 119 13.61 -9.35 5.07
CA ARG A 119 14.95 -8.90 5.43
C ARG A 119 14.90 -7.38 5.62
N THR A 120 15.71 -6.86 6.52
CA THR A 120 15.96 -5.42 6.60
C THR A 120 16.53 -4.92 5.26
N PRO A 121 16.12 -3.74 4.78
CA PRO A 121 16.76 -3.10 3.63
C PRO A 121 18.28 -3.02 3.88
N ARG A 122 19.10 -3.39 2.88
CA ARG A 122 20.55 -3.18 2.91
C ARG A 122 20.89 -1.75 2.56
#